data_AF-A0A2Z2MEZ2-F1
#
_entry.id   AF-A0A2Z2MEZ2-F1
#
_cell.length_a   1.000
_cell.length_b   1.000
_cell.length_c   1.000
_cell.angle_alpha   90.00
_cell.angle_beta   90.00
_cell.angle_gamma   90.00
#
_symmetry.space_group_name_H-M   'P 1'
#
loop_
_entity.id
_entity.type
_entity.pdbx_description
1 polymer ?
#
loop_
_entity_poly.entity_id
_entity_poly.type
_entity_poly.pdbx_seq_one_letter_code
_entity_poly.pdbx_strand_id
1 'polypeptide(L)' 'MKLEEALFEARPYVEYYERLESLVRQLWKEATDEKNFLQLLKEEIERAEEPFKTDLRIFLQKFEAL' A
#
# COMPACT_ATOMS: atom_id res chain seq x y z
N MET A 1 1.16 -14.55 0.67
CA MET A 1 -0.13 -13.81 0.71
C MET A 1 0.06 -12.56 -0.15
N LYS A 2 -0.92 -12.19 -0.99
CA LYS A 2 -0.81 -11.10 -1.97
C LYS A 2 -0.21 -9.80 -1.40
N LEU A 3 -0.58 -9.43 -0.17
CA LEU A 3 -0.01 -8.29 0.56
C LEU A 3 1.51 -8.34 0.71
N GLU A 4 2.05 -9.47 1.16
CA GLU A 4 3.49 -9.65 1.42
C GLU A 4 4.31 -9.59 0.13
N GLU A 5 3.75 -10.14 -0.94
CA GLU A 5 4.40 -10.17 -2.25
C GLU A 5 4.42 -8.76 -2.88
N ALA A 6 3.32 -8.02 -2.78
CA ALA A 6 3.27 -6.61 -3.19
C ALA A 6 4.27 -5.74 -2.38
N LEU A 7 4.38 -5.96 -1.06
CA LEU A 7 5.36 -5.28 -0.22
C LEU A 7 6.80 -5.59 -0.65
N PHE A 8 7.09 -6.87 -0.89
CA PHE A 8 8.39 -7.32 -1.35
C PHE A 8 8.76 -6.68 -2.70
N GLU A 9 7.84 -6.68 -3.67
CA GLU A 9 8.05 -6.07 -4.98
C GLU A 9 8.16 -4.54 -4.95
N ALA A 10 7.48 -3.86 -4.02
CA ALA A 10 7.53 -2.41 -3.88
C ALA A 10 8.82 -1.94 -3.19
N ARG A 11 9.40 -2.76 -2.31
CA ARG A 11 10.57 -2.43 -1.47
C ARG A 11 11.73 -1.73 -2.19
N PRO A 12 12.20 -2.15 -3.38
CA PRO A 12 13.33 -1.48 -4.05
C PRO A 12 13.00 -0.09 -4.62
N TYR A 13 11.73 0.33 -4.63
CA TYR A 13 11.26 1.57 -5.25
C TYR A 13 10.73 2.60 -4.24
N VAL A 14 10.59 2.22 -2.97
CA VAL A 14 9.91 2.98 -1.93
C VAL A 14 10.94 3.62 -1.00
N GLU A 15 10.76 4.90 -0.70
CA GLU A 15 11.68 5.64 0.19
C GLU A 15 11.34 5.40 1.66
N TYR A 16 10.05 5.36 2.03
CA TYR A 16 9.57 5.23 3.41
C TYR A 16 8.99 3.83 3.68
N TYR A 17 9.78 2.78 3.40
CA TYR A 17 9.29 1.40 3.41
C TYR A 17 8.65 0.97 4.74
N GLU A 18 9.28 1.25 5.89
CA GLU A 18 8.73 0.86 7.20
C GLU A 18 7.38 1.54 7.49
N ARG A 19 7.23 2.80 7.06
CA ARG A 19 5.98 3.56 7.18
C ARG A 19 4.90 2.99 6.25
N LEU A 20 5.26 2.69 5.00
CA LEU A 20 4.38 2.05 4.02
C LEU A 20 3.89 0.70 4.56
N GLU A 21 4.82 -0.16 4.97
CA GLU A 21 4.54 -1.49 5.50
C GLU A 21 3.58 -1.43 6.68
N SER A 22 3.87 -0.55 7.66
CA SER A 22 3.02 -0.38 8.83
C SER A 22 1.59 0.03 8.44
N LEU A 23 1.46 1.00 7.53
CA LEU A 23 0.17 1.50 7.06
C LEU A 23 -0.61 0.42 6.32
N VAL A 24 -0.03 -0.22 5.30
CA VAL A 24 -0.76 -1.21 4.49
C VAL A 24 -1.13 -2.45 5.29
N ARG A 25 -0.31 -2.86 6.26
CA ARG A 25 -0.65 -3.95 7.18
C ARG A 25 -1.80 -3.58 8.11
N GLN A 26 -1.85 -2.33 8.59
CA GLN A 26 -2.96 -1.85 9.39
C GLN A 26 -4.25 -1.84 8.56
N LEU A 27 -4.23 -1.24 7.37
CA LEU A 27 -5.37 -1.22 6.45
C LEU A 27 -5.85 -2.63 6.10
N TRP A 28 -4.93 -3.57 5.87
CA TRP A 28 -5.27 -4.96 5.56
C TRP A 28 -5.97 -5.68 6.72
N LYS A 29 -5.62 -5.37 7.97
CA LYS A 29 -6.28 -5.92 9.16
C LYS A 29 -7.67 -5.33 9.38
N GLU A 30 -7.85 -4.06 9.04
CA GLU A 30 -9.13 -3.34 9.15
C GLU A 30 -10.09 -3.70 8.01
N ALA A 31 -9.55 -4.05 6.85
CA ALA A 31 -10.34 -4.38 5.68
C ALA A 31 -11.14 -5.67 5.84
N THR A 32 -12.39 -5.65 5.40
CA THR A 32 -13.25 -6.85 5.39
C THR A 32 -12.93 -7.80 4.24
N ASP A 33 -12.43 -7.25 3.14
CA ASP A 33 -12.05 -7.95 1.92
C ASP A 33 -11.07 -7.11 1.09
N GLU A 34 -10.59 -7.67 -0.02
CA GLU A 34 -9.63 -7.00 -0.90
C GLU A 34 -10.19 -5.72 -1.55
N LYS A 35 -11.48 -5.67 -1.86
CA LYS A 35 -12.10 -4.48 -2.47
C LYS A 35 -12.16 -3.35 -1.46
N ASN A 36 -12.50 -3.65 -0.21
CA ASN A 36 -12.49 -2.69 0.88
C ASN A 36 -11.07 -2.21 1.21
N PHE A 37 -10.07 -3.10 1.18
CA PHE A 37 -8.66 -2.72 1.32
C PHE A 37 -8.22 -1.72 0.25
N LEU A 38 -8.53 -2.00 -1.02
CA LEU A 38 -8.19 -1.11 -2.14
C LEU A 38 -8.87 0.26 -2.00
N GLN A 39 -10.10 0.30 -1.48
CA GLN A 39 -10.78 1.56 -1.20
C GLN A 39 -10.05 2.35 -0.11
N LEU A 40 -9.76 1.74 1.04
CA LEU A 40 -9.04 2.39 2.14
C LEU A 40 -7.66 2.91 1.71
N LEU A 41 -6.93 2.11 0.93
CA LEU A 41 -5.62 2.52 0.40
C LEU A 41 -5.73 3.72 -0.55
N LYS A 42 -6.76 3.76 -1.42
CA LYS A 42 -7.01 4.89 -2.31
C LYS A 42 -7.37 6.16 -1.53
N GLU A 43 -8.12 6.05 -0.43
CA GLU A 43 -8.39 7.18 0.46
C GLU A 43 -7.12 7.71 1.13
N GLU A 44 -6.22 6.83 1.59
CA GLU A 44 -4.93 7.23 2.15
C GLU A 44 -4.00 7.88 1.10
N ILE A 45 -4.01 7.40 -0.16
CA ILE A 45 -3.27 8.04 -1.26
C ILE A 45 -3.76 9.47 -1.52
N GLU A 46 -5.08 9.72 -1.43
CA GLU A 46 -5.61 11.07 -1.62
C GLU A 46 -5.23 12.02 -0.48
N ARG A 47 -5.10 11.51 0.75
CA ARG A 47 -4.72 12.29 1.94
C ARG A 47 -3.20 12.48 2.10
N ALA A 48 -2.40 11.58 1.55
CA ALA A 48 -0.95 11.61 1.67
C ALA A 48 -0.35 12.77 0.88
N GLU A 49 0.71 13.36 1.42
CA GLU A 49 1.56 14.33 0.73
C GLU A 49 2.74 13.63 0.06
N GLU A 50 3.30 14.26 -0.98
CA GLU A 50 4.55 13.81 -1.58
C GLU A 50 5.72 14.03 -0.58
N PRO A 51 6.73 13.14 -0.54
CA PRO A 51 6.97 12.00 -1.45
C PRO A 51 6.22 10.70 -1.09
N PHE A 52 5.61 10.62 0.09
CA PHE A 52 5.00 9.37 0.57
C PHE A 52 3.79 8.92 -0.27
N LYS A 53 3.05 9.86 -0.86
CA LYS A 53 1.99 9.55 -1.83
C LYS A 53 2.50 8.72 -3.00
N THR A 54 3.72 8.98 -3.49
CA THR A 54 4.36 8.19 -4.54
C THR A 54 4.63 6.76 -4.08
N ASP A 55 5.13 6.56 -2.86
CA ASP A 55 5.35 5.21 -2.30
C ASP A 55 4.06 4.38 -2.25
N LEU A 56 2.95 5.00 -1.83
CA LEU A 56 1.64 4.34 -1.79
C LEU A 56 1.12 3.96 -3.18
N ARG A 57 1.36 4.81 -4.19
CA ARG A 57 0.99 4.52 -5.58
C ARG A 57 1.81 3.37 -6.17
N ILE A 58 3.11 3.33 -5.88
CA ILE A 58 3.99 2.22 -6.29
C ILE A 58 3.48 0.92 -5.68
N PHE A 59 3.18 0.92 -4.37
CA PHE A 59 2.62 -0.25 -3.72
C PHE A 59 1.28 -0.68 -4.34
N LEU A 60 0.35 0.24 -4.56
CA LEU A 60 -0.95 -0.04 -5.19
C LEU A 60 -0.76 -0.70 -6.56
N GLN A 61 0.16 -0.16 -7.38
CA GLN A 61 0.46 -0.72 -8.70
C GLN A 61 0.97 -2.17 -8.60
N LYS A 62 1.87 -2.46 -7.66
CA LYS A 62 2.37 -3.83 -7.43
C LYS A 62 1.27 -4.75 -6.94
N PHE A 63 0.42 -4.27 -6.04
CA PHE A 63 -0.68 -5.05 -5.49
C PHE A 63 -1.74 -5.39 -6.55
N GLU A 64 -2.13 -4.45 -7.42
CA GLU A 64 -3.13 -4.69 -8.47
C GLU A 64 -2.59 -5.59 -9.62
N ALA A 65 -1.27 -5.76 -9.73
CA ALA A 65 -0.65 -6.61 -10.75
C ALA A 65 -0.61 -8.12 -10.38
N LEU A 66 -0.89 -8.45 -9.12
CA LEU A 66 -0.95 -9.82 -8.58
C LEU A 66 -2.39 -10.37 -8.57
#